data_AF-A0A838QX89-F1
#
_entry.id   AF-A0A838QX89-F1
#
_cell.length_a   1.000
_cell.length_b   1.000
_cell.length_c   1.000
_cell.angle_alpha   90.00
_cell.angle_beta   90.00
_cell.angle_gamma   90.00
#
_symmetry.space_group_name_H-M   'P 1'
#
loop_
_entity.id
_entity.type
_entity.pdbx_description
1 polymer ?
#
loop_
_entity_poly.entity_id
_entity_poly.type
_entity_poly.pdbx_seq_one_letter_code
_entity_poly.pdbx_strand_id
1 'polypeptide(L)'
;VDVIITGNRPIDAIAADKSRRVAIDGRLADLNRETPKEVMPLVSESWTGHFKWRGQGPMPAAERERLREIADQVHEQGRRLRFWSTPDDPAVWKELQAAGGDFVGTDDLDALRNFLSP
;
A
#
# COMPACT_ATOMS: atom_id res chain seq x y z
N VAL A 1 -8.35 -0.58 -17.94
CA VAL A 1 -7.67 0.58 -17.30
C VAL A 1 -8.38 0.80 -15.98
N ASP A 2 -7.66 0.72 -14.87
CA ASP A 2 -8.19 1.02 -13.54
C ASP A 2 -7.76 2.45 -13.16
N VAL A 3 -8.70 3.26 -12.70
CA VAL A 3 -8.43 4.64 -12.24
C VAL A 3 -8.69 4.71 -10.75
N ILE A 4 -7.64 4.99 -9.96
CA ILE A 4 -7.71 5.10 -8.50
C ILE A 4 -7.38 6.54 -8.10
N ILE A 5 -8.32 7.20 -7.42
CA ILE A 5 -8.13 8.55 -6.86
C ILE A 5 -7.51 8.42 -5.48
N THR A 6 -6.36 9.08 -5.28
CA THR A 6 -5.59 9.05 -4.03
C THR A 6 -5.58 10.41 -3.34
N GLY A 7 -5.41 10.45 -2.02
CA GLY A 7 -5.27 11.70 -1.26
C GLY A 7 -6.57 12.19 -0.63
N ASN A 8 -7.01 13.42 -0.92
CA ASN A 8 -8.31 13.92 -0.47
C ASN A 8 -9.41 13.34 -1.36
N ARG A 9 -10.06 12.29 -0.87
CA ARG A 9 -10.94 11.42 -1.67
C ARG A 9 -12.40 11.81 -1.48
N PRO A 10 -13.18 12.01 -2.55
CA PRO A 10 -14.61 12.25 -2.46
C PRO A 10 -15.37 10.93 -2.27
N ILE A 11 -15.22 10.29 -1.09
CA ILE A 11 -15.70 8.93 -0.79
C ILE A 11 -17.19 8.76 -1.16
N ASP A 12 -18.04 9.66 -0.68
CA ASP A 12 -19.49 9.56 -0.88
C ASP A 12 -19.90 9.68 -2.35
N ALA A 13 -19.24 10.58 -3.09
CA ALA A 13 -19.52 10.78 -4.51
C ALA A 13 -19.14 9.53 -5.33
N ILE A 14 -17.99 8.92 -5.03
CA ILE A 14 -17.52 7.70 -5.71
C ILE A 14 -18.38 6.49 -5.30
N ALA A 15 -18.79 6.41 -4.04
CA ALA A 15 -19.68 5.35 -3.56
C ALA A 15 -21.06 5.43 -4.26
N ALA A 16 -21.58 6.64 -4.46
CA ALA A 16 -22.84 6.90 -5.16
C ALA A 16 -22.76 6.67 -6.68
N ASP A 17 -21.59 6.85 -7.30
CA ASP A 17 -21.39 6.62 -8.72
C ASP A 17 -21.55 5.13 -9.09
N LYS A 18 -22.63 4.83 -9.80
CA LYS A 18 -22.96 3.48 -10.29
C LYS A 18 -22.19 3.10 -11.56
N SER A 19 -21.54 4.05 -12.24
CA SER A 19 -20.75 3.77 -13.43
C SER A 19 -19.48 2.96 -13.11
N ARG A 20 -19.00 3.05 -11.86
CA ARG A 20 -17.82 2.33 -11.33
C ARG A 20 -16.58 2.46 -12.22
N ARG A 21 -16.43 3.58 -12.93
CA ARG A 21 -15.25 3.86 -13.78
C ARG A 21 -14.02 4.26 -12.98
N VAL A 22 -14.23 4.73 -11.75
CA VAL A 22 -13.19 5.23 -10.85
C VAL A 22 -13.38 4.60 -9.47
N ALA A 23 -12.26 4.36 -8.80
CA ALA A 23 -12.20 3.89 -7.43
C ALA A 23 -11.34 4.85 -6.58
N ILE A 24 -11.26 4.61 -5.27
CA ILE A 24 -10.41 5.38 -4.34
C ILE A 24 -9.40 4.48 -3.62
N ASP A 25 -8.31 5.07 -3.14
CA ASP A 25 -7.48 4.40 -2.14
C ASP A 25 -8.04 4.58 -0.72
N GLY A 26 -7.74 3.63 0.15
CA GLY A 26 -8.12 3.59 1.55
C GLY A 26 -6.95 3.82 2.49
N ARG A 27 -7.27 3.93 3.77
CA ARG A 27 -6.35 3.79 4.90
C ARG A 27 -6.71 2.54 5.70
N LEU A 28 -5.84 2.08 6.58
CA LEU A 28 -6.13 0.94 7.45
C LEU A 28 -7.34 1.20 8.34
N ALA A 29 -7.55 2.45 8.76
CA ALA A 29 -8.75 2.85 9.48
C ALA A 29 -10.04 2.65 8.67
N ASP A 30 -9.97 2.66 7.34
CA ASP A 30 -11.12 2.44 6.46
C ASP A 30 -11.45 0.94 6.30
N LEU A 31 -10.57 0.02 6.71
CA LEU A 31 -10.85 -1.42 6.69
C LEU A 31 -11.96 -1.83 7.65
N ASN A 32 -12.18 -1.06 8.73
CA ASN A 32 -13.26 -1.32 9.68
C ASN A 32 -14.63 -0.79 9.21
N ARG A 33 -14.69 -0.20 8.00
CA ARG A 33 -15.92 0.34 7.42
C ARG A 33 -16.52 -0.63 6.41
N GLU A 34 -17.82 -0.57 6.21
CA GLU A 34 -18.55 -1.36 5.20
C GLU A 34 -18.32 -0.86 3.75
N THR A 35 -17.18 -0.20 3.46
CA THR A 35 -16.88 0.29 2.12
C THR A 35 -16.57 -0.90 1.20
N PRO A 36 -17.36 -1.14 0.13
CA PRO A 36 -17.10 -2.26 -0.77
C PRO A 36 -15.70 -2.18 -1.40
N LYS A 37 -15.06 -3.32 -1.65
CA LYS A 37 -13.73 -3.35 -2.29
C LYS A 37 -13.75 -2.80 -3.72
N GLU A 38 -14.91 -2.83 -4.39
CA GLU A 38 -15.09 -2.26 -5.72
C GLU A 38 -15.01 -0.72 -5.70
N VAL A 39 -15.34 -0.12 -4.56
CA VAL A 39 -15.18 1.34 -4.33
C VAL A 39 -13.76 1.65 -3.88
N MET A 40 -13.19 0.80 -3.03
CA MET A 40 -11.88 1.00 -2.41
C MET A 40 -10.99 -0.25 -2.53
N PRO A 41 -10.46 -0.55 -3.72
CA PRO A 41 -9.72 -1.79 -4.00
C PRO A 41 -8.26 -1.76 -3.52
N LEU A 42 -7.79 -0.62 -3.05
CA LEU A 42 -6.40 -0.37 -2.66
C LEU A 42 -6.37 0.30 -1.30
N VAL A 43 -5.53 -0.18 -0.39
CA VAL A 43 -5.09 0.54 0.81
C VAL A 43 -3.73 1.16 0.53
N SER A 44 -3.59 2.43 0.88
CA SER A 44 -2.42 3.25 0.56
C SER A 44 -1.98 4.00 1.82
N GLU A 45 -1.00 3.44 2.52
CA GLU A 45 -0.55 3.91 3.84
C GLU A 45 0.77 4.66 3.81
N SER A 46 0.98 5.52 4.81
CA SER A 46 2.28 6.18 4.99
C SER A 46 3.29 5.20 5.58
N TRP A 47 4.39 4.92 4.88
CA TRP A 47 5.48 4.12 5.47
C TRP A 47 5.96 4.72 6.79
N THR A 48 6.22 6.03 6.79
CA THR A 48 6.73 6.77 7.97
C THR A 48 5.70 6.92 9.08
N GLY A 49 4.41 6.63 8.80
CA GLY A 49 3.36 6.57 9.82
C GLY A 49 3.40 5.28 10.65
N HIS A 50 4.01 4.20 10.12
CA HIS A 50 4.04 2.88 10.76
C HIS A 50 5.46 2.41 11.12
N PHE A 51 6.47 2.86 10.38
CA PHE A 51 7.83 2.33 10.44
C PHE A 51 8.87 3.42 10.66
N LYS A 52 9.86 3.13 11.51
CA LYS A 52 11.04 3.97 11.72
C LYS A 52 12.23 3.45 10.93
N TRP A 53 12.24 2.16 10.61
CA TRP A 53 13.30 1.55 9.81
C TRP A 53 13.30 2.11 8.38
N ARG A 54 14.51 2.39 7.88
CA ARG A 54 14.74 3.04 6.58
C ARG A 54 15.65 2.26 5.63
N GLY A 55 15.74 0.94 5.80
CA GLY A 55 16.61 0.08 4.97
C GLY A 55 17.99 -0.21 5.57
N GLN A 56 18.42 0.55 6.59
CA GLN A 56 19.73 0.40 7.20
C GLN A 56 19.77 -0.76 8.20
N GLY A 57 20.63 -1.75 7.93
CA GLY A 57 20.74 -2.96 8.72
C GLY A 57 19.46 -3.82 8.70
N PRO A 58 19.40 -4.89 9.51
CA PRO A 58 18.21 -5.73 9.60
C PRO A 58 16.99 -4.94 10.07
N MET A 59 15.83 -5.14 9.41
CA MET A 59 14.57 -4.59 9.90
C MET A 59 14.28 -5.11 11.31
N PRO A 60 13.90 -4.25 12.27
CA PRO A 60 13.50 -4.66 13.61
C PRO A 60 12.37 -5.69 13.55
N ALA A 61 12.45 -6.74 14.38
CA ALA A 61 11.49 -7.85 14.34
C ALA A 61 10.04 -7.38 14.52
N ALA A 62 9.79 -6.45 15.45
CA ALA A 62 8.47 -5.89 15.69
C ALA A 62 7.94 -5.08 14.49
N GLU A 63 8.80 -4.33 13.79
CA GLU A 63 8.38 -3.63 12.57
C GLU A 63 8.08 -4.62 11.45
N ARG A 64 8.87 -5.70 11.31
CA ARG A 64 8.61 -6.75 10.30
C ARG A 64 7.28 -7.48 10.57
N GLU A 65 7.02 -7.82 11.83
CA GLU A 65 5.75 -8.43 12.25
C GLU A 65 4.58 -7.48 11.94
N ARG A 66 4.71 -6.20 12.30
CA ARG A 66 3.70 -5.19 11.98
C ARG A 66 3.44 -5.05 10.48
N LEU A 67 4.49 -5.12 9.65
CA LEU A 67 4.34 -5.07 8.19
C LEU A 67 3.52 -6.25 7.66
N ARG A 68 3.76 -7.46 8.18
CA ARG A 68 2.99 -8.66 7.81
C ARG A 68 1.54 -8.55 8.25
N GLU A 69 1.29 -8.15 9.50
CA GLU A 69 -0.08 -7.94 10.00
C GLU A 69 -0.87 -6.96 9.12
N ILE A 70 -0.23 -5.87 8.68
CA ILE A 70 -0.88 -4.89 7.80
C ILE A 70 -1.22 -5.54 6.45
N ALA A 71 -0.31 -6.30 5.86
CA ALA A 71 -0.55 -6.98 4.59
C ALA A 71 -1.69 -8.00 4.72
N ASP A 72 -1.64 -8.84 5.74
CA ASP A 72 -2.66 -9.85 6.02
C ASP A 72 -4.05 -9.21 6.19
N GLN A 73 -4.17 -8.16 7.02
CA GLN A 73 -5.43 -7.44 7.22
C GLN A 73 -6.01 -6.87 5.92
N VAL A 74 -5.16 -6.38 5.01
CA VAL A 74 -5.58 -5.81 3.73
C VAL A 74 -6.02 -6.91 2.76
N HIS A 75 -5.25 -8.01 2.70
CA HIS A 75 -5.51 -9.13 1.81
C HIS A 75 -6.70 -9.98 2.25
N GLU A 76 -6.97 -10.10 3.55
CA GLU A 76 -8.18 -10.74 4.10
C GLU A 76 -9.46 -10.09 3.57
N GLN A 77 -9.43 -8.79 3.28
CA GLN A 77 -10.56 -8.07 2.67
C GLN A 77 -10.55 -8.09 1.13
N GLY A 78 -9.60 -8.82 0.52
CA GLY A 78 -9.44 -8.90 -0.92
C GLY A 78 -9.04 -7.58 -1.57
N ARG A 79 -8.36 -6.70 -0.82
CA ARG A 79 -7.83 -5.42 -1.29
C ARG A 79 -6.33 -5.54 -1.54
N ARG A 80 -5.76 -4.61 -2.30
CA ARG A 80 -4.31 -4.50 -2.52
C ARG A 80 -3.68 -3.53 -1.53
N LEU A 81 -2.40 -3.68 -1.25
CA LEU A 81 -1.61 -2.82 -0.37
C LEU A 81 -0.53 -2.05 -1.14
N ARG A 82 -0.42 -0.78 -0.83
CA ARG A 82 0.69 0.10 -1.20
C ARG A 82 1.13 0.90 0.02
N PHE A 83 2.43 1.16 0.11
CA PHE A 83 2.96 2.23 0.95
C PHE A 83 3.46 3.41 0.10
N TRP A 84 3.26 4.62 0.61
CA TRP A 84 3.86 5.86 0.10
C TRP A 84 4.84 6.43 1.13
N SER A 85 5.74 7.31 0.69
CA SER A 85 6.91 7.77 1.48
C SER A 85 7.81 6.62 1.96
N THR A 86 7.81 5.51 1.23
CA THR A 86 8.78 4.42 1.38
C THR A 86 10.17 4.93 1.00
N PRO A 87 11.23 4.63 1.76
CA PRO A 87 12.60 4.88 1.32
C PRO A 87 12.91 4.17 0.00
N ASP A 88 13.62 4.85 -0.90
CA ASP A 88 14.16 4.28 -2.14
C ASP A 88 15.38 3.42 -1.85
N ASP A 89 15.15 2.27 -1.21
CA ASP A 89 16.21 1.35 -0.77
C ASP A 89 15.81 -0.10 -1.08
N PRO A 90 16.66 -0.88 -1.79
CA PRO A 90 16.40 -2.29 -2.09
C PRO A 90 16.09 -3.17 -0.88
N ALA A 91 16.65 -2.87 0.29
CA ALA A 91 16.35 -3.60 1.52
C ALA A 91 14.87 -3.41 1.93
N VAL A 92 14.34 -2.19 1.77
CA VAL A 92 12.93 -1.90 2.05
C VAL A 92 12.03 -2.56 1.03
N TRP A 93 12.35 -2.50 -0.26
CA TRP A 93 11.56 -3.15 -1.30
C TRP A 93 11.53 -4.67 -1.12
N LYS A 94 12.63 -5.26 -0.66
CA LYS A 94 12.71 -6.68 -0.34
C LYS A 94 11.79 -7.08 0.81
N GLU A 95 11.75 -6.30 1.91
CA GLU A 95 10.84 -6.57 3.02
C GLU A 95 9.37 -6.34 2.62
N LEU A 96 9.08 -5.33 1.79
CA LEU A 96 7.75 -5.12 1.21
C LEU A 96 7.30 -6.32 0.37
N GLN A 97 8.14 -6.80 -0.54
CA GLN A 97 7.84 -7.96 -1.37
C GLN A 97 7.67 -9.23 -0.51
N ALA A 98 8.53 -9.43 0.49
CA ALA A 98 8.45 -10.57 1.40
C ALA A 98 7.18 -10.56 2.27
N ALA A 99 6.63 -9.38 2.55
CA ALA A 99 5.35 -9.22 3.24
C ALA A 99 4.13 -9.26 2.30
N GLY A 100 4.32 -9.42 0.99
CA GLY A 100 3.22 -9.48 0.03
C GLY A 100 2.71 -8.11 -0.46
N GLY A 101 3.50 -7.03 -0.30
CA GLY A 101 3.12 -5.72 -0.84
C GLY A 101 2.86 -5.76 -2.35
N ASP A 102 1.70 -5.25 -2.77
CA ASP A 102 1.24 -5.33 -4.17
C ASP A 102 1.87 -4.26 -5.06
N PHE A 103 2.28 -3.13 -4.47
CA PHE A 103 2.88 -2.01 -5.19
C PHE A 103 4.10 -1.45 -4.45
N VAL A 104 5.18 -1.20 -5.19
CA VAL A 104 6.34 -0.44 -4.72
C VAL A 104 6.21 1.00 -5.21
N GLY A 105 6.09 1.93 -4.27
CA GLY A 105 6.25 3.36 -4.56
C GLY A 105 7.72 3.74 -4.46
N THR A 106 8.27 4.34 -5.51
CA THR A 106 9.66 4.81 -5.58
C THR A 106 9.79 6.03 -6.46
N ASP A 107 10.74 6.90 -6.16
CA ASP A 107 11.16 8.00 -7.04
C ASP A 107 12.44 7.65 -7.83
N ASP A 108 13.11 6.54 -7.51
CA ASP A 108 14.31 6.03 -8.21
C ASP A 108 13.98 4.82 -9.10
N LEU A 109 13.49 5.12 -10.31
CA LEU A 109 13.08 4.10 -11.27
C LEU A 109 14.25 3.25 -11.79
N ASP A 110 15.46 3.80 -11.85
CA ASP A 110 16.64 3.05 -12.32
C ASP A 110 17.09 2.03 -11.27
N ALA A 111 17.12 2.44 -9.99
CA ALA A 111 17.40 1.51 -8.90
C ALA A 111 16.32 0.43 -8.78
N LEU A 112 15.04 0.79 -8.92
CA LEU A 112 13.96 -0.20 -8.90
C LEU A 112 14.07 -1.18 -10.08
N ARG A 113 14.38 -0.70 -11.29
CA ARG A 113 14.64 -1.58 -12.44
C ARG A 113 15.76 -2.57 -12.13
N ASN A 114 16.87 -2.12 -11.56
CA ASN A 114 17.99 -2.98 -11.22
C ASN A 114 17.60 -4.01 -10.15
N PHE A 115 16.77 -3.63 -9.16
CA PHE A 115 16.26 -4.52 -8.12
C PHE A 115 15.31 -5.60 -8.67
N LEU A 116 14.44 -5.25 -9.62
CA LEU A 116 13.48 -6.17 -10.23
C LEU A 116 14.08 -7.06 -11.32
N SER A 117 15.29 -6.75 -11.78
CA SER A 117 15.98 -7.54 -12.79
C SER A 117 16.59 -8.80 -12.15
N PRO A 118 16.37 -9.99 -12.73
CA PRO A 118 16.92 -11.26 -12.22
C PRO A 118 18.45 -11.35 -12.33
#